data_AF-A0A3N5Q5I1-F1
#
_entry.id   AF-A0A3N5Q5I1-F1
#
_cell.length_a   1.000
_cell.length_b   1.000
_cell.length_c   1.000
_cell.angle_alpha   90.00
_cell.angle_beta   90.00
_cell.angle_gamma   90.00
#
_symmetry.space_group_name_H-M   'P 1'
#
loop_
_entity.id
_entity.type
_entity.pdbx_description
1 polymer ?
#
loop_
_entity_poly.entity_id
_entity_poly.type
_entity_poly.pdbx_seq_one_letter_code
_entity_poly.pdbx_strand_id
1 'polypeptide(L)'
;ISLGLQHGVPLEEFIDAFVFTRFEPSGIVTGNEKIKMATSVIDYIFRELAVTYLGRHDLAHVDPGETQAKASPSIVKKIEPDFESEEIVSERTIILDKDKEKVGSHSKSMSGGYYKDAGNGQTTKIKQAIERGYTGDICTECQSLTMVRNGTCLKCMTCGSTSGCS
;
A
#
# COMPACT_ATOMS: atom_id res chain seq x y z
N ILE A 1 -0.88 25.18 15.46
CA ILE A 1 0.45 25.56 14.91
C ILE A 1 0.51 27.06 14.63
N SER A 2 -0.31 27.60 13.72
CA SER A 2 -0.28 29.03 13.36
C SER A 2 -0.47 29.99 14.55
N LEU A 3 -1.38 29.66 15.46
CA LEU A 3 -1.59 30.42 16.70
C LEU A 3 -0.35 30.42 17.61
N GLY A 4 0.35 29.28 17.69
CA GLY A 4 1.53 29.12 18.52
C GLY A 4 2.73 29.95 18.07
N LEU A 5 3.01 29.96 16.76
CA LEU A 5 4.08 30.78 16.19
C LEU A 5 3.76 32.28 16.27
N GLN A 6 2.49 32.67 16.14
CA GLN A 6 2.07 34.07 16.28
C GLN A 6 2.24 34.60 17.70
N HIS A 7 2.16 33.73 18.72
CA HIS A 7 2.36 34.09 20.13
C HIS A 7 3.81 33.93 20.61
N GLY A 8 4.76 33.68 19.69
CA GLY A 8 6.19 33.66 20.00
C GLY A 8 6.70 32.34 20.61
N VAL A 9 5.96 31.24 20.49
CA VAL A 9 6.45 29.92 20.89
C VAL A 9 7.50 29.45 19.88
N PRO A 10 8.73 29.11 20.30
CA PRO A 10 9.79 28.69 19.41
C PRO A 10 9.42 27.38 18.69
N LEU A 11 9.95 27.20 17.48
CA LEU A 11 9.65 26.04 16.63
C LEU A 11 10.15 24.74 17.27
N GLU A 12 11.28 24.80 17.97
CA GLU A 12 11.90 23.70 18.72
C GLU A 12 10.90 23.06 19.69
N GLU A 13 10.16 23.90 20.42
CA GLU A 13 9.19 23.44 21.42
C GLU A 13 8.04 22.66 20.77
N PHE A 14 7.60 23.08 19.58
CA PHE A 14 6.59 22.34 18.82
C PHE A 14 7.12 21.00 18.32
N ILE A 15 8.37 20.97 17.85
CA ILE A 15 8.97 19.75 17.35
C ILE A 15 9.06 18.72 18.47
N ASP A 16 9.61 19.11 19.61
CA ASP A 16 9.76 18.20 20.74
C ASP A 16 8.40 17.73 21.30
N ALA A 17 7.35 18.56 21.22
CA ALA A 17 6.01 18.20 21.67
C ALA A 17 5.24 17.27 20.71
N PHE A 18 5.45 17.41 19.39
CA PHE A 18 4.60 16.77 18.38
C PHE A 18 5.27 15.64 17.58
N VAL A 19 6.59 15.52 17.64
CA VAL A 19 7.30 14.37 17.03
C VAL A 19 6.94 13.09 17.80
N PHE A 20 6.83 11.98 17.05
CA PHE A 20 6.43 10.64 17.52
C PHE A 20 4.98 10.52 17.99
N THR A 21 4.17 11.56 17.80
CA THR A 21 2.74 11.43 18.02
C THR A 21 2.14 10.45 17.01
N ARG A 22 1.24 9.59 17.52
CA ARG A 22 0.56 8.57 16.74
C ARG A 22 -0.87 8.99 16.46
N PHE A 23 -1.16 9.17 15.19
CA PHE A 23 -2.48 9.45 14.66
C PHE A 23 -2.60 8.75 13.32
N GLU A 24 -3.77 8.22 13.01
CA GLU A 24 -4.06 7.72 11.66
C GLU A 24 -4.27 8.92 10.71
N PRO A 25 -3.79 8.88 9.46
CA PRO A 25 -3.06 7.81 8.78
C PRO A 25 -1.57 7.77 9.16
N SER A 26 -1.03 6.55 9.23
CA SER A 26 0.40 6.26 9.42
C SER A 26 0.91 5.35 8.31
N GLY A 27 2.15 5.54 7.86
CA GLY A 27 2.68 4.69 6.80
C GLY A 27 3.88 5.27 6.07
N ILE A 28 4.06 4.76 4.84
CA ILE A 28 5.15 5.16 3.95
C ILE A 28 4.91 6.57 3.40
N VAL A 29 5.96 7.36 3.40
CA VAL A 29 5.98 8.70 2.82
C VAL A 29 6.61 8.62 1.44
N THR A 30 5.89 9.09 0.42
CA THR A 30 6.39 9.20 -0.95
C THR A 30 6.90 10.61 -1.22
N GLY A 31 7.95 10.74 -2.03
CA GLY A 31 8.50 12.04 -2.45
C GLY A 31 9.48 12.72 -1.48
N ASN A 32 9.73 12.16 -0.29
CA ASN A 32 10.72 12.67 0.65
C ASN A 32 11.95 11.73 0.73
N GLU A 33 13.14 12.28 0.54
CA GLU A 33 14.41 11.52 0.56
C GLU A 33 14.89 11.20 1.97
N LYS A 34 14.56 12.04 2.95
CA LYS A 34 15.08 12.01 4.33
C LYS A 34 14.18 11.19 5.25
N ILE A 35 12.85 11.32 5.10
CA ILE A 35 11.85 10.66 5.94
C ILE A 35 11.02 9.71 5.07
N LYS A 36 11.23 8.40 5.25
CA LYS A 36 10.54 7.35 4.45
C LYS A 36 9.28 6.79 5.10
N MET A 37 9.17 6.87 6.42
CA MET A 37 8.04 6.37 7.19
C MET A 37 7.68 7.39 8.28
N ALA A 38 6.38 7.60 8.52
CA ALA A 38 5.88 8.48 9.56
C ALA A 38 4.76 7.82 10.37
N THR A 39 4.69 8.16 11.66
CA THR A 39 3.68 7.60 12.58
C THR A 39 2.39 8.42 12.60
N SER A 40 2.40 9.61 12.01
CA SER A 40 1.24 10.43 11.69
C SER A 40 1.59 11.52 10.68
N VAL A 41 0.58 12.20 10.14
CA VAL A 41 0.78 13.41 9.30
C VAL A 41 1.43 14.55 10.09
N ILE A 42 1.03 14.73 11.35
CA ILE A 42 1.58 15.78 12.23
C ILE A 42 3.06 15.50 12.49
N ASP A 43 3.36 14.25 12.83
CA ASP A 43 4.72 13.77 13.02
C ASP A 43 5.58 14.03 11.77
N TYR A 44 5.10 13.68 10.58
CA TYR A 44 5.82 13.96 9.33
C TYR A 44 6.14 15.45 9.15
N ILE A 45 5.15 16.33 9.36
CA ILE A 45 5.30 17.78 9.16
C ILE A 45 6.37 18.33 10.11
N PHE A 46 6.29 18.04 11.41
CA PHE A 46 7.24 18.58 12.38
C PHE A 46 8.64 18.00 12.22
N ARG A 47 8.73 16.73 11.83
CA ARG A 47 10.00 16.07 11.57
C ARG A 47 10.67 16.66 10.30
N GLU A 48 9.90 16.98 9.26
CA GLU A 48 10.41 17.70 8.08
C GLU A 48 10.85 19.13 8.42
N LEU A 49 10.06 19.86 9.21
CA LEU A 49 10.44 21.20 9.67
C LEU A 49 11.74 21.18 10.49
N ALA A 50 11.90 20.20 11.37
CA ALA A 50 13.12 20.04 12.17
C ALA A 50 14.35 19.78 11.28
N VAL A 51 14.23 18.88 10.30
CA VAL A 51 15.35 18.51 9.44
C VAL A 51 15.70 19.64 8.47
N THR A 52 14.71 20.35 7.93
CA THR A 52 14.92 21.36 6.89
C THR A 52 15.24 22.75 7.44
N TYR A 53 14.68 23.15 8.60
CA TYR A 53 14.92 24.47 9.18
C TYR A 53 15.88 24.48 10.37
N LEU A 54 15.89 23.45 11.22
CA LEU A 54 16.80 23.37 12.38
C LEU A 54 18.06 22.54 12.10
N GLY A 55 18.14 21.85 10.95
CA GLY A 55 19.26 20.95 10.65
C GLY A 55 19.35 19.75 11.59
N ARG A 56 18.24 19.39 12.25
CA ARG A 56 18.16 18.25 13.16
C ARG A 56 18.05 16.94 12.38
N HIS A 57 19.18 16.45 11.88
CA HIS A 57 19.28 15.20 11.12
C HIS A 57 19.08 13.94 11.98
N ASP A 58 19.12 14.04 13.31
CA ASP A 58 18.80 12.98 14.26
C ASP A 58 17.38 12.41 14.09
N LEU A 59 16.48 13.22 13.52
CA LEU A 59 15.09 12.87 13.25
C LEU A 59 14.87 12.27 11.85
N ALA A 60 15.87 12.36 10.97
CA ALA A 60 15.80 11.78 9.63
C ALA A 60 16.10 10.28 9.68
N HIS A 61 15.48 9.51 8.78
CA HIS A 61 15.79 8.09 8.64
C HIS A 61 17.03 7.84 7.77
N VAL A 62 17.37 8.80 6.92
CA VAL A 62 18.51 8.75 6.01
C VAL A 62 19.35 10.00 6.22
N ASP A 63 20.61 9.80 6.59
CA ASP A 63 21.56 10.90 6.68
C ASP A 63 22.00 11.35 5.29
N PRO A 64 21.95 12.66 4.98
CA PRO A 64 22.36 13.18 3.68
C PRO A 64 23.84 12.90 3.36
N GLY A 65 24.68 12.70 4.39
CA GLY A 65 26.10 12.35 4.22
C GLY A 65 26.34 10.89 3.82
N GLU A 66 25.47 9.96 4.20
CA GLU A 66 25.65 8.54 3.87
C GLU A 66 25.19 8.19 2.46
N THR A 67 24.20 8.90 1.93
CA THR A 67 23.65 8.67 0.59
C THR A 67 24.69 8.92 -0.50
N GLN A 68 25.63 9.84 -0.28
CA GLN A 68 26.71 10.12 -1.23
C GLN A 68 27.92 9.17 -1.10
N ALA A 69 28.19 8.63 0.08
CA ALA A 69 29.38 7.82 0.34
C ALA A 69 29.25 6.33 -0.06
N LYS A 70 28.03 5.84 -0.31
CA LYS A 70 27.76 4.41 -0.62
C LYS A 70 27.46 4.13 -2.11
N ALA A 71 27.67 5.10 -3.00
CA ALA A 71 27.57 4.90 -4.44
C ALA A 71 28.85 4.24 -5.01
N SER A 72 29.09 2.97 -4.66
CA SER A 72 29.98 2.11 -5.45
C SER A 72 29.35 1.89 -6.84
N PRO A 73 30.04 2.19 -7.96
CA PRO A 73 29.43 2.39 -9.28
C PRO A 73 29.14 1.08 -10.06
N SER A 74 28.63 0.02 -9.42
CA SER A 74 28.49 -1.29 -10.09
C SER A 74 27.11 -1.94 -10.12
N ILE A 75 26.07 -1.38 -9.47
CA ILE A 75 24.69 -1.83 -9.74
C ILE A 75 23.79 -0.60 -9.82
N VAL A 76 23.81 0.08 -10.97
CA VAL A 76 22.69 0.92 -11.39
C VAL A 76 21.68 0.00 -12.07
N LYS A 77 20.79 -0.63 -11.29
CA LYS A 77 19.50 -1.03 -11.85
C LYS A 77 18.71 0.25 -12.02
N LYS A 78 18.46 0.63 -13.28
CA LYS A 78 17.42 1.58 -13.65
C LYS A 78 16.15 1.25 -12.88
N ILE A 79 15.75 2.14 -11.98
CA ILE A 79 14.37 2.25 -11.55
C ILE A 79 13.89 3.51 -12.25
N GLU A 80 13.17 3.31 -13.35
CA GLU A 80 12.45 4.37 -14.02
C GLU A 80 11.27 4.77 -13.10
N PRO A 81 11.04 6.06 -12.84
CA PRO A 81 9.89 6.48 -12.05
C PRO A 81 8.61 6.23 -12.85
N ASP A 82 7.75 5.32 -12.37
CA ASP A 82 6.37 5.15 -12.86
C ASP A 82 5.56 6.40 -12.50
N PHE A 83 5.58 7.40 -13.39
CA PHE A 83 4.48 8.35 -13.51
C PHE A 83 3.50 7.74 -14.52
N GLU A 84 2.57 6.91 -14.05
CA GLU A 84 1.37 6.60 -14.83
C GLU A 84 0.49 7.85 -14.83
N SER A 85 0.39 8.50 -16.00
CA SER A 85 -0.65 9.51 -16.24
C SER A 85 -2.01 8.86 -16.05
N GLU A 86 -2.83 9.39 -15.14
CA GLU A 86 -4.22 8.95 -14.96
C GLU A 86 -4.98 9.07 -16.30
N GLU A 87 -5.30 7.94 -16.91
CA GLU A 87 -6.14 7.88 -18.11
C GLU A 87 -7.61 7.88 -17.67
N ILE A 88 -8.39 8.82 -18.21
CA ILE A 88 -9.79 9.02 -17.85
C ILE A 88 -10.60 7.76 -18.23
N VAL A 89 -10.96 6.95 -17.24
CA VAL A 89 -11.73 5.71 -17.44
C VAL A 89 -13.20 6.05 -17.71
N SER A 90 -13.49 6.25 -18.99
CA SER A 90 -14.81 6.22 -19.65
C SER A 90 -15.76 7.40 -19.42
N GLU A 91 -16.03 8.13 -20.49
CA GLU A 91 -17.21 8.99 -20.62
C GLU A 91 -18.36 8.14 -21.19
N ARG A 92 -19.44 7.95 -20.40
CA ARG A 92 -20.61 7.16 -20.83
C ARG A 92 -21.54 8.04 -21.67
N THR A 93 -21.30 8.11 -22.97
CA THR A 93 -22.25 8.73 -23.91
C THR A 93 -23.25 7.69 -24.38
N ILE A 94 -24.55 7.91 -24.12
CA ILE A 94 -25.64 7.04 -24.56
C ILE A 94 -25.93 7.39 -26.03
N ILE A 95 -25.64 6.48 -26.97
CA ILE A 95 -26.03 6.64 -28.37
C ILE A 95 -27.40 5.98 -28.55
N LEU A 96 -28.41 6.78 -28.92
CA LEU A 96 -29.78 6.34 -29.19
C LEU A 96 -29.82 5.44 -30.44
N ASP A 97 -30.55 4.33 -30.31
CA ASP A 97 -30.65 3.23 -31.27
C ASP A 97 -30.95 3.66 -32.71
N LYS A 98 -30.24 3.06 -33.67
CA LYS A 98 -30.63 3.06 -35.09
C LYS A 98 -30.16 1.79 -35.82
N ASP A 99 -31.05 0.80 -35.81
CA ASP A 99 -31.39 -0.16 -36.86
C ASP A 99 -30.33 -0.77 -37.81
N LYS A 100 -30.34 -2.11 -37.83
CA LYS A 100 -30.26 -3.08 -38.95
C LYS A 100 -28.97 -3.90 -39.21
N GLU A 101 -29.21 -5.20 -39.08
CA GLU A 101 -28.81 -6.35 -39.93
C GLU A 101 -27.46 -7.08 -39.75
N LYS A 102 -27.62 -8.32 -39.21
CA LYS A 102 -27.09 -9.65 -39.64
C LYS A 102 -25.57 -9.77 -39.90
N VAL A 103 -24.84 -10.77 -39.39
CA VAL A 103 -24.95 -12.22 -39.65
C VAL A 103 -24.04 -12.97 -38.66
N GLY A 104 -24.51 -14.13 -38.16
CA GLY A 104 -23.85 -15.37 -37.69
C GLY A 104 -22.40 -15.39 -37.16
N SER A 105 -21.98 -16.27 -36.25
CA SER A 105 -22.54 -17.52 -35.72
C SER A 105 -21.67 -17.97 -34.54
N HIS A 106 -22.30 -18.65 -33.57
CA HIS A 106 -21.72 -19.64 -32.64
C HIS A 106 -20.62 -19.23 -31.66
N SER A 107 -21.00 -19.13 -30.38
CA SER A 107 -20.13 -19.53 -29.27
C SER A 107 -20.98 -20.09 -28.15
N LYS A 108 -20.77 -21.38 -27.84
CA LYS A 108 -21.28 -22.05 -26.65
C LYS A 108 -20.90 -21.26 -25.40
N SER A 109 -21.88 -21.10 -24.52
CA SER A 109 -21.67 -20.81 -23.10
C SER A 109 -20.69 -21.81 -22.49
N MET A 110 -19.71 -21.33 -21.72
CA MET A 110 -19.49 -21.81 -20.35
C MET A 110 -18.65 -20.81 -19.56
N SER A 111 -19.21 -20.50 -18.41
CA SER A 111 -18.78 -19.66 -17.30
C SER A 111 -17.53 -20.19 -16.59
N GLY A 112 -16.69 -19.26 -16.14
CA GLY A 112 -15.59 -19.53 -15.21
C GLY A 112 -14.50 -18.47 -15.38
N GLY A 113 -14.66 -17.34 -14.70
CA GLY A 113 -13.74 -16.21 -14.79
C GLY A 113 -12.30 -16.61 -14.47
N TYR A 114 -11.46 -16.57 -15.50
CA TYR A 114 -10.03 -16.63 -15.38
C TYR A 114 -9.54 -15.27 -14.87
N TYR A 115 -9.03 -15.20 -13.64
CA TYR A 115 -8.11 -14.12 -13.27
C TYR A 115 -6.83 -14.30 -14.08
N LYS A 116 -6.76 -13.62 -15.22
CA LYS A 116 -5.49 -13.31 -15.87
C LYS A 116 -4.93 -12.12 -15.13
N ASP A 117 -3.82 -12.32 -14.41
CA ASP A 117 -2.99 -11.19 -14.07
C ASP A 117 -1.52 -11.46 -14.35
N ALA A 118 -0.92 -10.42 -14.92
CA ALA A 118 0.38 -10.38 -15.52
C ALA A 118 1.49 -10.41 -14.45
N GLY A 119 2.71 -10.65 -14.91
CA GLY A 119 3.84 -11.01 -14.08
C GLY A 119 4.14 -10.07 -12.91
N ASN A 120 4.11 -10.62 -11.69
CA ASN A 120 5.01 -10.26 -10.61
C ASN A 120 5.10 -11.46 -9.64
N GLY A 121 6.12 -11.52 -8.77
CA GLY A 121 6.44 -12.67 -7.88
C GLY A 121 5.35 -13.11 -6.87
N GLN A 122 4.11 -12.67 -7.03
CA GLN A 122 2.92 -13.06 -6.29
C GLN A 122 2.34 -14.40 -6.75
N THR A 123 2.58 -14.82 -8.01
CA THR A 123 2.06 -16.10 -8.54
C THR A 123 2.60 -17.33 -7.80
N THR A 124 3.84 -17.26 -7.30
CA THR A 124 4.44 -18.34 -6.50
C THR A 124 3.78 -18.46 -5.14
N LYS A 125 3.47 -17.33 -4.48
CA LYS A 125 2.79 -17.31 -3.17
C LYS A 125 1.35 -17.81 -3.27
N ILE A 126 0.63 -17.45 -4.34
CA ILE A 126 -0.74 -17.94 -4.59
C ILE A 126 -0.72 -19.46 -4.83
N LYS A 127 0.20 -19.96 -5.66
CA LYS A 127 0.38 -21.41 -5.88
C LYS A 127 0.70 -22.15 -4.58
N GLN A 128 1.62 -21.63 -3.78
CA GLN A 128 1.95 -22.20 -2.47
C GLN A 128 0.76 -22.20 -1.50
N ALA A 129 -0.11 -21.19 -1.56
CA ALA A 129 -1.30 -21.13 -0.71
C ALA A 129 -2.33 -22.21 -1.12
N ILE A 130 -2.54 -22.38 -2.43
CA ILE A 130 -3.44 -23.42 -2.98
C ILE A 130 -2.89 -24.82 -2.68
N GLU A 131 -1.59 -25.04 -2.85
CA GLU A 131 -0.92 -26.31 -2.52
C GLU A 131 -1.05 -26.66 -1.03
N ARG A 132 -1.09 -25.66 -0.14
CA ARG A 132 -1.33 -25.84 1.30
C ARG A 132 -2.83 -26.00 1.65
N GLY A 133 -3.72 -25.92 0.66
CA GLY A 133 -5.16 -26.05 0.84
C GLY A 133 -5.83 -24.84 1.47
N TYR A 134 -5.23 -23.65 1.35
CA TYR A 134 -5.85 -22.41 1.84
C TYR A 134 -6.97 -21.96 0.91
N THR A 135 -8.13 -21.65 1.50
CA THR A 135 -9.33 -21.24 0.74
C THR A 135 -9.34 -19.76 0.38
N GLY A 136 -8.56 -18.94 1.08
CA GLY A 136 -8.54 -17.48 0.92
C GLY A 136 -9.58 -16.74 1.78
N ASP A 137 -10.33 -17.46 2.62
CA ASP A 137 -11.24 -16.85 3.58
C ASP A 137 -10.46 -16.16 4.71
N ILE A 138 -10.97 -15.04 5.21
CA ILE A 138 -10.34 -14.27 6.29
C ILE A 138 -10.80 -14.76 7.67
N CYS A 139 -9.84 -15.03 8.55
CA CYS A 139 -10.12 -15.40 9.93
C CYS A 139 -10.65 -14.19 10.72
N THR A 140 -11.78 -14.30 11.40
CA THR A 140 -12.37 -13.21 12.20
C THR A 140 -11.54 -12.83 13.43
N GLU A 141 -10.81 -13.79 14.02
CA GLU A 141 -10.05 -13.59 15.26
C GLU A 141 -8.68 -12.95 15.03
N CYS A 142 -7.97 -13.35 13.97
CA CYS A 142 -6.59 -12.91 13.72
C CYS A 142 -6.35 -12.33 12.31
N GLN A 143 -7.41 -12.23 11.49
CA GLN A 143 -7.38 -11.66 10.14
C GLN A 143 -6.40 -12.34 9.17
N SER A 144 -5.91 -13.54 9.50
CA SER A 144 -5.11 -14.37 8.60
C SER A 144 -5.96 -15.00 7.51
N LEU A 145 -5.40 -15.07 6.30
CA LEU A 145 -5.98 -15.71 5.11
C LEU A 145 -5.61 -17.20 4.98
N THR A 146 -4.92 -17.76 5.98
CA THR A 146 -4.49 -19.18 5.97
C THR A 146 -5.56 -20.09 6.55
N MET A 147 -6.80 -19.96 6.07
CA MET A 147 -7.91 -20.84 6.45
C MET A 147 -7.94 -22.09 5.58
N VAL A 148 -8.07 -23.26 6.20
CA VAL A 148 -8.13 -24.57 5.53
C VAL A 148 -9.50 -25.20 5.80
N ARG A 149 -10.07 -25.87 4.79
CA ARG A 149 -11.33 -26.59 4.92
C ARG A 149 -11.17 -27.85 5.76
N ASN A 150 -11.95 -27.97 6.84
CA ASN A 150 -12.08 -29.16 7.68
C ASN A 150 -13.56 -29.58 7.71
N GLY A 151 -13.93 -30.47 6.79
CA GLY A 151 -15.33 -30.89 6.57
C GLY A 151 -16.18 -29.78 5.95
N THR A 152 -17.26 -29.39 6.64
CA THR A 152 -18.14 -28.27 6.25
C THR A 152 -17.61 -26.91 6.70
N CYS A 153 -16.51 -26.88 7.45
CA CYS A 153 -16.11 -25.74 8.26
C CYS A 153 -14.68 -25.33 7.92
N LEU A 154 -14.28 -24.14 8.32
CA LEU A 154 -12.94 -23.61 8.08
C LEU A 154 -12.17 -23.54 9.39
N LYS A 155 -10.89 -23.89 9.35
CA LYS A 155 -9.96 -23.78 10.48
C LYS A 155 -8.80 -22.87 10.11
N CYS A 156 -8.52 -21.89 10.95
CA CYS A 156 -7.37 -21.01 10.79
C CYS A 156 -6.08 -21.74 11.22
N MET A 157 -5.08 -21.78 10.34
CA MET A 157 -3.77 -22.36 10.67
C MET A 157 -2.88 -21.42 11.51
N THR A 158 -3.19 -20.12 11.57
CA THR A 158 -2.42 -19.14 12.36
C THR A 158 -2.82 -19.11 13.83
N CYS A 159 -4.12 -19.08 14.14
CA CYS A 159 -4.61 -18.95 15.53
C CYS A 159 -5.45 -20.15 16.02
N GLY A 160 -5.78 -21.11 15.15
CA GLY A 160 -6.52 -22.32 15.52
C GLY A 160 -8.04 -22.16 15.61
N SER A 161 -8.59 -20.96 15.42
CA SER A 161 -10.04 -20.72 15.45
C SER A 161 -10.77 -21.46 14.31
N THR A 162 -12.00 -21.87 14.55
CA THR A 162 -12.88 -22.51 13.56
C THR A 162 -14.05 -21.59 13.22
N SER A 163 -14.59 -21.70 12.00
CA SER A 163 -15.73 -20.90 11.52
C SER A 163 -17.08 -21.28 12.17
N GLY A 164 -17.07 -21.71 13.43
CA GLY A 164 -18.29 -21.92 14.22
C GLY A 164 -19.01 -23.25 14.00
N CYS A 165 -18.31 -24.30 13.59
CA CYS A 165 -18.87 -25.65 13.64
C CYS A 165 -18.35 -26.40 14.84
N SER A 166 -19.29 -26.82 15.69
CA SER A 166 -19.12 -27.72 16.84
C SER A 166 -18.83 -29.14 16.41
#